data_AF-A0A4V2HT26-F1
#
_entry.id   AF-A0A4V2HT26-F1
#
_cell.length_a   1.000
_cell.length_b   1.000
_cell.length_c   1.000
_cell.angle_alpha   90.00
_cell.angle_beta   90.00
_cell.angle_gamma   90.00
#
_symmetry.space_group_name_H-M   'P 1'
#
loop_
_entity.id
_entity.type
_entity.pdbx_description
1 polymer ?
#
loop_
_entity_poly.entity_id
_entity_poly.type
_entity_poly.pdbx_seq_one_letter_code
_entity_poly.pdbx_strand_id
1 'polypeptide(L)' 'YSAERVDAACRRGILIKARSVASIRSILQNGLDRTFLDEPSEPQPLRHGNIRGRDYFH' A
#
# COMPACT_ATOMS: atom_id res chain seq x y z
N TYR A 1 -24.74 1.71 3.23
CA TYR A 1 -23.47 2.47 3.26
C TYR A 1 -23.73 3.83 2.62
N SER A 2 -23.12 4.92 3.09
CA SER A 2 -23.22 6.21 2.42
C SER A 2 -22.45 6.18 1.09
N ALA A 3 -22.78 7.08 0.16
CA ALA A 3 -22.08 7.21 -1.12
C ALA A 3 -20.57 7.43 -0.90
N GLU A 4 -20.20 8.25 0.08
CA GLU A 4 -18.81 8.51 0.45
C GLU A 4 -18.05 7.23 0.84
N ARG A 5 -18.67 6.35 1.63
CA ARG A 5 -18.05 5.08 2.04
C ARG A 5 -17.87 4.13 0.86
N VAL A 6 -18.84 4.09 -0.05
CA VAL A 6 -18.75 3.26 -1.26
C VAL A 6 -17.62 3.76 -2.16
N ASP A 7 -17.50 5.07 -2.34
CA ASP A 7 -16.43 5.67 -3.14
C ASP A 7 -15.05 5.41 -2.52
N ALA A 8 -14.91 5.58 -1.19
CA ALA A 8 -13.69 5.25 -0.46
C ALA A 8 -13.33 3.76 -0.60
N ALA A 9 -14.32 2.86 -0.52
CA ALA A 9 -14.11 1.43 -0.73
C ALA A 9 -13.65 1.11 -2.17
N CYS A 10 -14.24 1.77 -3.17
CA CYS A 10 -13.83 1.64 -4.58
C CYS A 10 -12.40 2.12 -4.79
N ARG A 11 -12.02 3.29 -4.25
CA ARG A 11 -10.63 3.80 -4.30
C ARG A 11 -9.65 2.82 -3.69
N ARG A 12 -9.98 2.26 -2.52
CA ARG A 12 -9.16 1.21 -1.89
C ARG A 12 -9.05 -0.03 -2.77
N GLY A 13 -10.16 -0.50 -3.33
CA GLY A 13 -10.20 -1.64 -4.24
C GLY A 13 -9.31 -1.45 -5.47
N ILE A 14 -9.20 -0.22 -5.99
CA ILE A 14 -8.28 0.11 -7.09
C ILE A 14 -6.82 -0.04 -6.64
N LEU A 15 -6.46 0.51 -5.47
CA LEU A 15 -5.09 0.49 -4.94
C LEU A 15 -4.58 -0.95 -4.72
N ILE A 16 -5.41 -1.81 -4.11
CA ILE A 16 -5.06 -3.21 -3.82
C ILE A 16 -5.44 -4.18 -4.96
N LYS A 17 -5.88 -3.66 -6.11
CA LYS A 17 -6.36 -4.43 -7.28
C LYS A 17 -7.55 -5.38 -7.00
N ALA A 18 -8.31 -5.14 -5.93
CA ALA A 18 -9.51 -5.88 -5.56
C ALA A 18 -10.78 -5.20 -6.12
N ARG A 19 -11.07 -5.41 -7.41
CA ARG A 19 -12.12 -4.68 -8.17
C ARG A 19 -13.46 -5.41 -8.30
N SER A 20 -13.66 -6.51 -7.55
CA SER A 20 -14.92 -7.26 -7.59
C SER A 20 -15.94 -6.69 -6.60
N VAL A 21 -17.24 -6.84 -6.89
CA VAL A 21 -18.31 -6.42 -5.96
C VAL A 21 -18.19 -7.12 -4.60
N ALA A 22 -17.78 -8.40 -4.60
CA ALA A 22 -17.53 -9.15 -3.36
C ALA A 22 -16.38 -8.53 -2.55
N SER A 23 -15.31 -8.09 -3.22
CA SER A 23 -14.19 -7.39 -2.58
C SER A 23 -14.62 -6.05 -1.99
N ILE A 24 -15.36 -5.23 -2.75
CA ILE A 24 -15.86 -3.94 -2.25
C ILE A 24 -16.80 -4.14 -1.06
N ARG A 25 -17.65 -5.18 -1.10
CA ARG A 25 -18.51 -5.55 0.02
C ARG A 25 -17.68 -5.93 1.26
N SER A 26 -16.63 -6.72 1.11
CA SER A 26 -15.74 -7.09 2.21
C SER A 26 -15.00 -5.87 2.79
N ILE A 27 -14.54 -4.95 1.94
CA ILE A 27 -13.93 -3.68 2.37
C ILE A 27 -14.90 -2.87 3.25
N LEU A 28 -16.16 -2.74 2.82
CA LEU A 28 -17.19 -2.00 3.55
C LEU A 28 -17.60 -2.67 4.86
N GLN A 29 -17.69 -4.01 4.88
CA GLN A 29 -18.04 -4.80 6.06
C GLN A 29 -16.97 -4.69 7.14
N ASN A 30 -15.70 -4.75 6.74
CA ASN A 30 -14.55 -4.68 7.65
C ASN A 30 -14.10 -3.24 7.96
N GLY A 31 -14.78 -2.22 7.41
CA GLY A 31 -14.43 -0.81 7.64
C GLY A 31 -13.09 -0.39 7.04
N LEU A 32 -12.57 -1.16 6.08
CA LEU A 32 -11.28 -0.91 5.44
C LEU A 32 -11.29 0.34 4.56
N ASP A 33 -12.47 0.82 4.18
CA ASP A 33 -12.68 2.11 3.51
C ASP A 33 -12.21 3.32 4.34
N ARG A 34 -12.04 3.15 5.66
CA ARG A 34 -11.65 4.20 6.61
C ARG A 34 -10.18 4.14 7.02
N THR A 35 -9.50 3.05 6.74
CA THR A 35 -8.08 2.91 7.10
C THR A 35 -7.29 3.82 6.17
N PHE A 36 -6.58 4.80 6.76
CA PHE A 36 -5.62 5.64 6.04
C PHE A 36 -4.72 4.71 5.22
N LEU A 37 -4.67 4.97 3.92
CA LEU A 37 -3.63 4.42 3.08
C LEU A 37 -2.38 5.18 3.53
N ASP A 38 -1.54 4.53 4.33
CA ASP A 38 -0.18 5.03 4.51
C ASP A 38 0.36 5.25 3.10
N GLU A 39 0.63 6.51 2.77
CA GLU A 39 1.37 6.83 1.57
C GLU A 39 2.63 5.98 1.61
N PRO A 40 2.99 5.28 0.52
CA PRO A 40 4.24 4.53 0.50
C PRO A 40 5.36 5.52 0.81
N SER A 41 5.84 5.47 2.05
CA SER A 41 6.97 6.28 2.49
C SER A 41 8.10 6.01 1.54
N GLU A 42 8.61 7.06 0.88
CA GLU A 42 9.75 6.91 -0.02
C GLU A 42 10.86 6.20 0.75
N PRO A 43 11.26 4.98 0.33
CA PRO A 43 12.28 4.25 1.06
C PRO A 43 13.57 5.07 0.94
N GLN A 44 14.07 5.54 2.08
CA GLN A 44 15.36 6.19 2.12
C GLN A 44 16.40 5.20 1.58
N PRO A 45 17.27 5.61 0.64
CA PRO A 45 18.29 4.72 0.11
C PRO A 45 19.15 4.22 1.27
N LEU A 46 19.19 2.89 1.43
CA LEU A 46 20.00 2.23 2.44
C LEU A 46 21.47 2.57 2.18
N ARG A 47 22.07 3.41 3.04
CA ARG A 47 23.49 3.72 2.97
C ARG A 47 24.28 2.53 3.52
N HIS A 48 24.87 1.72 2.65
CA HIS A 48 25.81 0.69 3.06
C HIS A 48 27.24 1.11 2.71
N GLY A 49 28.19 0.78 3.59
CA GLY A 49 29.61 0.80 3.24
C GLY A 49 29.90 -0.24 2.14
N ASN A 50 30.99 -0.05 1.39
CA ASN A 50 31.44 -1.07 0.45
C ASN A 50 31.85 -2.34 1.23
N ILE A 51 31.02 -3.39 1.18
CA ILE A 51 31.20 -4.63 1.95
C ILE A 51 32.47 -5.38 1.55
N ARG A 52 32.88 -5.25 0.28
CA ARG A 52 34.11 -5.88 -0.22
C ARG A 52 35.35 -5.02 0.01
N GLY A 53 35.18 -3.78 0.45
CA GLY A 53 36.30 -2.84 0.59
C GLY A 53 37.01 -2.57 -0.73
N ARG A 54 37.96 -1.65 -0.69
CA ARG A 54 38.92 -1.41 -1.78
C ARG A 54 39.96 -2.54 -1.88
N ASP A 55 40.11 -3.33 -0.83
CA ASP A 55 41.16 -4.33 -0.69
C ASP A 55 40.82 -5.69 -1.34
N TYR A 56 39.61 -5.87 -1.90
CA TYR A 56 39.21 -7.12 -2.59
C TYR A 56 39.83 -7.29 -3.98
N PHE A 57 40.28 -6.20 -4.60
CA PHE A 57 40.99 -6.23 -5.88
C PHE A 57 42.47 -5.90 -5.67
N HIS A 58 43.21 -6.84 -5.07
CA HIS A 58 44.67 -6.82 -5.00
C HIS A 58 45.23 -8.15 -5.47
#